data_AF-A0A7X8IHZ5-F1
#
_entry.id   AF-A0A7X8IHZ5-F1
#
_cell.length_a   1.000
_cell.length_b   1.000
_cell.length_c   1.000
_cell.angle_alpha   90.00
_cell.angle_beta   90.00
_cell.angle_gamma   90.00
#
_symmetry.space_group_name_H-M   'P 1'
#
loop_
_entity.id
_entity.type
_entity.pdbx_description
1 polymer ?
#
loop_
_entity_poly.entity_id
_entity_poly.type
_entity_poly.pdbx_seq_one_letter_code
_entity_poly.pdbx_strand_id
1 'polypeptide(L)'
;MKAKMIVMLSAALAMGLSAAAGMTFKAGHPTFGTWDNRADGWGQIFTPNAGKIVPDGYAVPDTVYLMDWTYAKTDSKTNLPEPGETYLAVYSALQVAEMTDETLLGISVNSLNALNFAANDLMTWQFDALELDANTQYAMMFVQYNENDSLQIVKGAVRLTVGNQYTGGGWIRINEIANDWDGQFQATYIPEPATLSILGLGGLALLRRRRA
;
A
#
# COMPACT_ATOMS: atom_id res chain seq x y z
N MET A 1 -35.65 27.47 1.74
CA MET A 1 -34.30 26.93 2.01
C MET A 1 -33.46 27.11 0.75
N LYS A 2 -32.32 27.80 0.82
CA LYS A 2 -31.41 28.02 -0.32
C LYS A 2 -30.29 26.99 -0.25
N ALA A 3 -30.20 26.12 -1.25
CA ALA A 3 -29.11 25.17 -1.39
C ALA A 3 -27.81 25.92 -1.75
N LYS A 4 -26.78 25.77 -0.91
CA LYS A 4 -25.42 26.23 -1.22
C LYS A 4 -24.76 25.14 -2.08
N MET A 5 -24.57 25.44 -3.36
CA MET A 5 -23.81 24.61 -4.29
C MET A 5 -22.32 24.90 -4.07
N ILE A 6 -21.62 23.99 -3.39
CA ILE A 6 -20.16 24.03 -3.24
C ILE A 6 -19.59 23.38 -4.51
N VAL A 7 -19.05 24.20 -5.40
CA VAL A 7 -18.28 23.74 -6.56
C VAL A 7 -16.89 23.38 -6.04
N MET A 8 -16.62 22.09 -5.84
CA MET A 8 -15.25 21.61 -5.63
C MET A 8 -14.53 21.63 -6.97
N LEU A 9 -13.61 22.57 -7.12
CA LEU A 9 -12.70 22.64 -8.25
C LEU A 9 -11.52 21.70 -7.95
N SER A 10 -11.65 20.42 -8.29
CA SER A 10 -10.54 19.46 -8.23
C SER A 10 -9.60 19.75 -9.39
N ALA A 11 -8.56 20.54 -9.14
CA ALA A 11 -7.44 20.68 -10.04
C ALA A 11 -6.62 19.38 -9.99
N ALA A 12 -6.89 18.47 -10.94
CA ALA A 12 -6.03 17.32 -11.20
C ALA A 12 -4.71 17.83 -11.77
N LEU A 13 -3.72 18.03 -10.90
CA LEU A 13 -2.34 18.29 -11.30
C LEU A 13 -1.75 16.95 -11.78
N ALA A 14 -2.01 16.59 -13.04
CA ALA A 14 -1.35 15.48 -13.70
C ALA A 14 0.11 15.87 -13.94
N MET A 15 0.96 15.68 -12.92
CA MET A 15 2.40 15.74 -13.10
C MET A 15 2.78 14.54 -13.97
N GLY A 16 3.09 14.81 -15.23
CA GLY A 16 3.66 13.83 -16.13
C GLY A 16 5.01 13.36 -15.58
N LEU A 17 5.00 12.28 -14.80
CA LEU A 17 6.18 11.44 -14.60
C LEU A 17 6.56 10.91 -15.98
N SER A 18 7.50 11.60 -16.62
CA SER A 18 8.24 11.03 -17.73
C SER A 18 8.94 9.78 -17.19
N ALA A 19 8.47 8.62 -17.66
CA ALA A 19 8.97 7.31 -17.31
C ALA A 19 10.47 7.20 -17.64
N ALA A 20 11.33 7.58 -16.70
CA ALA A 20 12.60 6.90 -16.58
C ALA A 20 12.23 5.44 -16.27
N ALA A 21 12.51 4.54 -17.21
CA ALA A 21 12.20 3.12 -17.12
C ALA A 21 13.04 2.44 -16.03
N GLY A 22 12.86 2.85 -14.78
CA GLY A 22 13.26 2.06 -13.63
C GLY A 22 12.50 0.74 -13.71
N MET A 23 13.24 -0.36 -13.66
CA MET A 23 12.62 -1.68 -13.58
C MET A 23 11.70 -1.70 -12.36
N THR A 24 10.42 -1.99 -12.57
CA THR A 24 9.51 -2.30 -11.48
C THR A 24 10.02 -3.53 -10.73
N PHE A 25 9.85 -3.54 -9.41
CA PHE A 25 10.13 -4.71 -8.60
C PHE A 25 8.93 -5.04 -7.73
N LYS A 26 8.89 -6.27 -7.22
CA LYS A 26 7.85 -6.73 -6.31
C LYS A 26 8.47 -7.12 -4.98
N ALA A 27 7.75 -6.86 -3.89
CA ALA A 27 8.12 -7.28 -2.54
C ALA A 27 6.92 -7.88 -1.80
N GLY A 28 7.17 -8.51 -0.65
CA GLY A 28 6.14 -9.03 0.25
C GLY A 28 6.22 -10.53 0.51
N HIS A 29 5.06 -11.17 0.63
CA HIS A 29 4.91 -12.58 0.94
C HIS A 29 3.95 -13.29 -0.06
N PRO A 30 4.31 -13.38 -1.36
CA PRO A 30 3.40 -13.86 -2.39
C PRO A 30 3.42 -15.40 -2.49
N THR A 31 2.98 -16.10 -1.45
CA THR A 31 2.79 -17.57 -1.46
C THR A 31 1.43 -17.98 -2.04
N PHE A 32 0.97 -17.23 -3.05
CA PHE A 32 -0.34 -17.46 -3.68
C PHE A 32 -0.43 -18.89 -4.23
N GLY A 33 -1.48 -19.60 -3.82
CA GLY A 33 -1.73 -20.99 -4.20
C GLY A 33 -1.49 -22.01 -3.09
N THR A 34 -0.79 -21.65 -2.01
CA THR A 34 -0.65 -22.49 -0.81
C THR A 34 -1.48 -21.91 0.32
N TRP A 35 -2.63 -22.53 0.62
CA TRP A 35 -3.63 -21.97 1.54
C TRP A 35 -3.76 -22.84 2.79
N ASP A 36 -3.23 -22.36 3.91
CA ASP A 36 -3.29 -23.12 5.16
C ASP A 36 -4.30 -22.54 6.13
N ASN A 37 -4.51 -21.22 6.08
CA ASN A 37 -5.36 -20.52 7.04
C ASN A 37 -5.84 -19.17 6.48
N ARG A 38 -6.41 -18.33 7.35
CA ARG A 38 -6.82 -16.96 7.07
C ARG A 38 -6.31 -15.99 8.12
N ALA A 39 -6.10 -14.75 7.73
CA ALA A 39 -5.84 -13.64 8.63
C ALA A 39 -7.04 -12.70 8.62
N ASP A 40 -7.75 -12.61 9.76
CA ASP A 40 -8.84 -11.66 10.00
C ASP A 40 -8.28 -10.52 10.87
N GLY A 41 -8.47 -9.26 10.48
CA GLY A 41 -7.92 -8.11 11.23
C GLY A 41 -8.10 -6.78 10.51
N TRP A 42 -7.25 -5.80 10.81
CA TRP A 42 -7.36 -4.43 10.26
C TRP A 42 -6.40 -4.16 9.11
N GLY A 43 -5.33 -4.96 8.97
CA GLY A 43 -4.28 -4.68 8.01
C GLY A 43 -3.00 -5.45 8.24
N GLN A 44 -1.95 -5.04 7.53
CA GLN A 44 -0.61 -5.64 7.55
C GLN A 44 0.43 -4.56 7.80
N ILE A 45 1.37 -4.85 8.69
CA ILE A 45 2.61 -4.08 8.81
C ILE A 45 3.60 -4.57 7.75
N PHE A 46 4.24 -3.64 7.03
CA PHE A 46 5.18 -3.95 5.97
C PHE A 46 6.37 -3.00 5.89
N THR A 47 7.48 -3.51 5.36
CA THR A 47 8.67 -2.75 4.99
C THR A 47 8.98 -3.05 3.52
N PRO A 48 9.07 -2.05 2.62
CA PRO A 48 9.24 -2.30 1.19
C PRO A 48 10.46 -3.15 0.83
N ASN A 49 11.57 -2.99 1.56
CA ASN A 49 12.81 -3.76 1.37
C ASN A 49 12.84 -5.09 2.16
N ALA A 50 11.69 -5.70 2.43
CA ALA A 50 11.60 -6.95 3.18
C ALA A 50 10.75 -8.02 2.47
N GLY A 51 10.92 -9.27 2.90
CA GLY A 51 10.27 -10.44 2.31
C GLY A 51 10.91 -10.87 0.99
N LYS A 52 10.10 -11.41 0.09
CA LYS A 52 10.57 -11.89 -1.23
C LYS A 52 10.63 -10.73 -2.21
N ILE A 53 11.86 -10.31 -2.55
CA ILE A 53 12.11 -9.32 -3.59
C ILE A 53 12.24 -10.01 -4.94
N VAL A 54 11.50 -9.54 -5.95
CA VAL A 54 11.55 -10.06 -7.33
C VAL A 54 11.87 -8.92 -8.30
N PRO A 55 12.86 -9.08 -9.20
CA PRO A 55 13.68 -10.28 -9.41
C PRO A 55 14.69 -10.54 -8.27
N ASP A 56 15.11 -11.79 -8.13
CA ASP A 56 16.10 -12.17 -7.12
C ASP A 56 17.40 -11.39 -7.31
N GLY A 57 17.98 -10.91 -6.21
CA GLY A 57 19.21 -10.09 -6.22
C GLY A 57 19.01 -8.62 -6.58
N TYR A 58 17.77 -8.16 -6.77
CA TYR A 58 17.48 -6.74 -6.94
C TYR A 58 17.86 -5.95 -5.69
N ALA A 59 18.68 -4.91 -5.85
CA ALA A 59 19.02 -3.98 -4.78
C ALA A 59 17.95 -2.88 -4.70
N VAL A 60 17.13 -2.90 -3.65
CA VAL A 60 16.07 -1.93 -3.43
C VAL A 60 16.69 -0.57 -3.08
N PRO A 61 16.33 0.52 -3.79
CA PRO A 61 16.80 1.87 -3.44
C PRO A 61 16.14 2.38 -2.15
N ASP A 62 16.72 3.39 -1.52
CA ASP A 62 16.18 3.96 -0.27
C ASP A 62 14.78 4.56 -0.45
N THR A 63 14.50 5.18 -1.61
CA THR A 63 13.18 5.73 -1.93
C THR A 63 12.50 4.88 -3.01
N VAL A 64 11.27 4.45 -2.74
CA VAL A 64 10.44 3.66 -3.64
C VAL A 64 9.04 4.25 -3.71
N TYR A 65 8.33 3.97 -4.81
CA TYR A 65 6.97 4.43 -5.00
C TYR A 65 6.05 3.23 -5.15
N LEU A 66 5.10 3.08 -4.22
CA LEU A 66 4.11 2.02 -4.23
C LEU A 66 3.11 2.26 -5.36
N MET A 67 2.96 1.24 -6.22
CA MET A 67 2.05 1.26 -7.37
C MET A 67 0.83 0.37 -7.13
N ASP A 68 1.06 -0.86 -6.70
CA ASP A 68 -0.01 -1.83 -6.49
C ASP A 68 0.17 -2.58 -5.18
N TRP A 69 -0.94 -2.97 -4.57
CA TRP A 69 -0.99 -3.90 -3.46
C TRP A 69 -1.99 -5.01 -3.73
N THR A 70 -1.56 -6.26 -3.66
CA THR A 70 -2.39 -7.43 -3.93
C THR A 70 -2.50 -8.31 -2.69
N TYR A 71 -3.72 -8.67 -2.31
CA TYR A 71 -4.02 -9.76 -1.37
C TYR A 71 -4.75 -10.91 -2.09
N ALA A 72 -4.71 -12.11 -1.53
CA ALA A 72 -5.62 -13.18 -1.91
C ALA A 72 -6.84 -13.21 -0.98
N LYS A 73 -8.04 -13.29 -1.56
CA LYS A 73 -9.30 -13.34 -0.81
C LYS A 73 -9.44 -14.65 -0.04
N THR A 74 -9.86 -14.55 1.21
CA THR A 74 -10.20 -15.72 2.04
C THR A 74 -11.41 -16.51 1.49
N ASP A 75 -11.48 -17.81 1.76
CA ASP A 75 -12.68 -18.62 1.49
C ASP A 75 -13.82 -18.37 2.46
N SER A 76 -13.52 -17.75 3.60
CA SER A 76 -14.51 -17.53 4.64
C SER A 76 -15.42 -16.35 4.31
N LYS A 77 -16.72 -16.53 4.58
CA LYS A 77 -17.71 -15.45 4.57
C LYS A 77 -17.81 -14.73 5.92
N THR A 78 -17.21 -15.29 6.97
CA THR A 78 -17.23 -14.68 8.31
C THR A 78 -16.15 -13.61 8.41
N ASN A 79 -16.47 -12.44 8.98
CA ASN A 79 -15.55 -11.32 9.17
C ASN A 79 -15.03 -10.66 7.88
N LEU A 80 -15.73 -10.85 6.75
CA LEU A 80 -15.52 -9.97 5.61
C LEU A 80 -15.92 -8.54 6.00
N PRO A 81 -15.30 -7.51 5.38
CA PRO A 81 -15.78 -6.14 5.53
C PRO A 81 -17.29 -6.11 5.30
N GLU A 82 -17.98 -5.21 6.01
CA GLU A 82 -19.38 -4.91 5.67
C GLU A 82 -19.48 -4.64 4.16
N PRO A 83 -20.59 -5.07 3.50
CA PRO A 83 -20.77 -4.87 2.08
C PRO A 83 -20.49 -3.41 1.70
N GLY A 84 -19.52 -3.18 0.81
CA GLY A 84 -19.12 -1.82 0.48
C GLY A 84 -17.81 -1.72 -0.29
N GLU A 85 -17.51 -0.50 -0.71
CA GLU A 85 -16.30 -0.13 -1.43
C GLU A 85 -15.14 0.01 -0.44
N THR A 86 -14.23 -0.98 -0.43
CA THR A 86 -13.08 -1.01 0.47
C THR A 86 -11.84 -0.49 -0.25
N TYR A 87 -11.17 0.48 0.35
CA TYR A 87 -9.89 1.01 -0.08
C TYR A 87 -8.77 0.47 0.81
N LEU A 88 -7.53 0.69 0.39
CA LEU A 88 -6.36 0.51 1.23
C LEU A 88 -5.72 1.85 1.56
N ALA A 89 -5.34 2.06 2.81
CA ALA A 89 -4.64 3.24 3.29
C ALA A 89 -3.27 2.87 3.89
N VAL A 90 -2.28 3.72 3.65
CA VAL A 90 -0.92 3.56 4.18
C VAL A 90 -0.68 4.60 5.28
N TYR A 91 -0.17 4.15 6.42
CA TYR A 91 0.18 4.99 7.56
C TYR A 91 1.66 4.84 7.94
N SER A 92 2.28 5.94 8.37
CA SER A 92 3.73 6.04 8.68
C SER A 92 4.17 5.39 10.00
N ALA A 93 3.26 5.27 10.97
CA ALA A 93 3.50 4.64 12.25
C ALA A 93 2.16 4.19 12.81
N LEU A 94 2.05 2.92 13.20
CA LEU A 94 0.84 2.42 13.85
C LEU A 94 1.21 1.98 15.27
N GLN A 95 0.85 2.79 16.26
CA GLN A 95 0.85 2.34 17.64
C GLN A 95 -0.37 1.45 17.85
N VAL A 96 -0.15 0.14 17.80
CA VAL A 96 -1.21 -0.87 17.78
C VAL A 96 -2.11 -0.82 19.00
N ALA A 97 -1.57 -0.39 20.14
CA ALA A 97 -2.31 -0.27 21.40
C ALA A 97 -3.41 0.79 21.34
N GLU A 98 -3.25 1.83 20.51
CA GLU A 98 -4.16 2.97 20.51
C GLU A 98 -4.77 3.24 19.12
N MET A 99 -4.17 2.73 18.03
CA MET A 99 -4.57 3.04 16.65
C MET A 99 -4.72 4.56 16.39
N THR A 100 -3.88 5.39 17.05
CA THR A 100 -4.07 6.85 17.16
C THR A 100 -2.90 7.67 16.64
N ASP A 101 -1.67 7.16 16.70
CA ASP A 101 -0.45 7.87 16.28
C ASP A 101 -0.15 7.75 14.78
N GLU A 102 -1.20 7.68 13.97
CA GLU A 102 -1.15 7.33 12.56
C GLU A 102 -1.23 8.57 11.66
N THR A 103 -0.11 8.97 11.06
CA THR A 103 -0.17 9.95 9.95
C THR A 103 -0.47 9.19 8.65
N LEU A 104 -1.66 9.46 8.10
CA LEU A 104 -2.09 8.96 6.78
C LEU A 104 -1.14 9.49 5.70
N LEU A 105 -0.51 8.58 4.96
CA LEU A 105 0.40 8.89 3.86
C LEU A 105 -0.31 8.86 2.51
N GLY A 106 -1.20 7.90 2.30
CA GLY A 106 -1.90 7.74 1.03
C GLY A 106 -3.03 6.72 1.09
N ILE A 107 -3.92 6.80 0.10
CA ILE A 107 -5.05 5.89 -0.09
C ILE A 107 -4.99 5.37 -1.52
N SER A 108 -5.44 4.13 -1.74
CA SER A 108 -5.60 3.58 -3.07
C SER A 108 -6.55 4.42 -3.94
N VAL A 109 -6.25 4.51 -5.23
CA VAL A 109 -7.06 5.26 -6.21
C VAL A 109 -8.32 4.51 -6.65
N ASN A 110 -8.37 3.20 -6.39
CA ASN A 110 -9.55 2.36 -6.59
C ASN A 110 -10.04 1.77 -5.27
N SER A 111 -11.32 1.44 -5.25
CA SER A 111 -11.95 0.60 -4.23
C SER A 111 -12.29 -0.77 -4.82
N LEU A 112 -12.40 -1.75 -3.93
CA LEU A 112 -12.87 -3.09 -4.25
C LEU A 112 -14.02 -3.46 -3.31
N ASN A 113 -15.05 -4.09 -3.87
CA ASN A 113 -16.03 -4.82 -3.08
C ASN A 113 -15.64 -6.29 -3.02
N ALA A 114 -15.14 -6.73 -1.85
CA ALA A 114 -14.64 -8.10 -1.66
C ALA A 114 -15.70 -9.18 -1.94
N LEU A 115 -17.00 -8.86 -1.86
CA LEU A 115 -18.08 -9.81 -2.18
C LEU A 115 -18.13 -10.19 -3.66
N ASN A 116 -17.53 -9.40 -4.54
CA ASN A 116 -17.48 -9.65 -5.98
C ASN A 116 -16.38 -10.65 -6.38
N PHE A 117 -15.57 -11.10 -5.42
CA PHE A 117 -14.44 -11.99 -5.64
C PHE A 117 -14.75 -13.39 -5.09
N ALA A 118 -14.39 -14.43 -5.85
CA ALA A 118 -14.44 -15.80 -5.38
C ALA A 118 -13.37 -16.06 -4.30
N ALA A 119 -13.47 -17.20 -3.62
CA ALA A 119 -12.41 -17.63 -2.70
C ALA A 119 -11.09 -17.78 -3.47
N ASN A 120 -9.98 -17.29 -2.89
CA ASN A 120 -8.64 -17.29 -3.46
C ASN A 120 -8.39 -16.34 -4.63
N ASP A 121 -9.40 -15.61 -5.09
CA ASP A 121 -9.17 -14.59 -6.11
C ASP A 121 -8.21 -13.53 -5.58
N LEU A 122 -7.38 -13.01 -6.48
CA LEU A 122 -6.47 -11.91 -6.16
C LEU A 122 -7.22 -10.58 -6.23
N MET A 123 -7.11 -9.81 -5.16
CA MET A 123 -7.67 -8.47 -5.02
C MET A 123 -6.52 -7.47 -5.07
N THR A 124 -6.53 -6.57 -6.06
CA THR A 124 -5.45 -5.59 -6.27
C THR A 124 -5.97 -4.17 -6.15
N TRP A 125 -5.37 -3.43 -5.22
CA TRP A 125 -5.53 -1.99 -5.08
C TRP A 125 -4.37 -1.28 -5.74
N GLN A 126 -4.66 -0.15 -6.36
CA GLN A 126 -3.74 0.68 -7.12
C GLN A 126 -3.48 1.98 -6.37
N PHE A 127 -2.27 2.51 -6.47
CA PHE A 127 -1.83 3.76 -5.86
C PHE A 127 -1.25 4.66 -6.94
N ASP A 128 -1.34 5.98 -6.73
CA ASP A 128 -0.75 6.97 -7.63
C ASP A 128 0.72 7.23 -7.23
N ALA A 129 1.55 6.19 -7.33
CA ALA A 129 2.97 6.24 -6.96
C ALA A 129 3.23 6.84 -5.58
N LEU A 130 2.76 6.17 -4.52
CA LEU A 130 2.95 6.68 -3.15
C LEU A 130 4.42 6.52 -2.72
N GLU A 131 5.11 7.64 -2.49
CA GLU A 131 6.51 7.67 -2.03
C GLU A 131 6.66 7.07 -0.63
N LEU A 132 7.62 6.16 -0.47
CA LEU A 132 7.96 5.49 0.78
C LEU A 132 9.48 5.34 0.92
N ASP A 133 9.96 5.38 2.16
CA ASP A 133 11.31 4.97 2.51
C ASP A 133 11.35 3.44 2.61
N ALA A 134 12.25 2.79 1.87
CA ALA A 134 12.26 1.36 1.69
C ALA A 134 12.64 0.58 2.96
N ASN A 135 13.29 1.23 3.93
CA ASN A 135 13.74 0.65 5.19
C ASN A 135 12.84 1.03 6.38
N THR A 136 11.80 1.81 6.13
CA THR A 136 10.81 2.21 7.12
C THR A 136 9.64 1.23 7.14
N GLN A 137 9.10 0.99 8.34
CA GLN A 137 7.94 0.15 8.54
C GLN A 137 6.66 0.97 8.48
N TYR A 138 5.67 0.48 7.73
CA TYR A 138 4.37 1.12 7.49
C TYR A 138 3.23 0.19 7.84
N ALA A 139 2.03 0.75 8.01
CA ALA A 139 0.80 -0.02 8.14
C ALA A 139 -0.07 0.13 6.90
N MET A 140 -0.44 -0.99 6.29
CA MET A 140 -1.43 -1.09 5.22
C MET A 140 -2.78 -1.52 5.81
N MET A 141 -3.76 -0.62 5.79
CA MET A 141 -5.03 -0.78 6.50
C MET A 141 -6.22 -0.84 5.54
N PHE A 142 -7.21 -1.68 5.84
CA PHE A 142 -8.49 -1.62 5.14
C PHE A 142 -9.30 -0.43 5.64
N VAL A 143 -9.84 0.36 4.72
CA VAL A 143 -10.63 1.54 5.06
C VAL A 143 -11.87 1.67 4.17
N GLN A 144 -12.91 2.32 4.69
CA GLN A 144 -14.12 2.68 3.95
C GLN A 144 -14.51 4.12 4.28
N TYR A 145 -15.18 4.78 3.34
CA TYR A 145 -15.85 6.05 3.63
C TYR A 145 -17.21 5.79 4.26
N ASN A 146 -17.50 6.44 5.39
CA ASN A 146 -18.82 6.39 6.00
C ASN A 146 -19.80 7.36 5.30
N GLU A 147 -21.05 7.41 5.77
CA GLU A 147 -22.10 8.29 5.23
C GLU A 147 -21.77 9.80 5.27
N ASN A 148 -20.74 10.21 6.04
CA ASN A 148 -20.28 11.59 6.17
C ASN A 148 -18.99 11.85 5.37
N ASP A 149 -18.63 10.98 4.43
CA ASP A 149 -17.36 11.02 3.67
C ASP A 149 -16.11 11.03 4.56
N SER A 150 -16.20 10.50 5.77
CA SER A 150 -15.07 10.33 6.67
C SER A 150 -14.49 8.93 6.53
N LEU A 151 -13.18 8.86 6.34
CA LEU A 151 -12.43 7.61 6.25
C LEU A 151 -12.45 6.90 7.60
N GLN A 152 -12.85 5.63 7.61
CA GLN A 152 -12.86 4.78 8.79
C GLN A 152 -12.09 3.50 8.50
N ILE A 153 -11.28 3.07 9.47
CA ILE A 153 -10.62 1.77 9.41
C ILE A 153 -11.67 0.69 9.64
N VAL A 154 -11.68 -0.30 8.74
CA VAL A 154 -12.60 -1.44 8.80
C VAL A 154 -11.80 -2.74 8.93
N LYS A 155 -12.50 -3.82 9.28
CA LYS A 155 -11.90 -5.15 9.27
C LYS A 155 -11.84 -5.69 7.85
N GLY A 156 -10.75 -6.38 7.54
CA GLY A 156 -10.58 -7.20 6.35
C GLY A 156 -10.20 -8.63 6.72
N ALA A 157 -10.34 -9.52 5.73
CA ALA A 157 -9.95 -10.91 5.86
C ALA A 157 -9.25 -11.38 4.58
N VAL A 158 -8.06 -11.94 4.73
CA VAL A 158 -7.22 -12.38 3.61
C VAL A 158 -6.67 -13.78 3.87
N ARG A 159 -6.09 -14.38 2.83
CA ARG A 159 -5.39 -15.66 2.95
C ARG A 159 -4.09 -15.53 3.72
N LEU A 160 -3.78 -16.59 4.46
CA LEU A 160 -2.58 -16.75 5.28
C LEU A 160 -1.90 -18.08 4.93
N THR A 161 -0.57 -18.08 4.95
CA THR A 161 0.26 -19.30 5.03
C THR A 161 0.86 -19.38 6.43
N VAL A 162 0.74 -20.53 7.07
CA VAL A 162 1.31 -20.73 8.40
C VAL A 162 2.73 -21.28 8.26
N GLY A 163 3.64 -20.90 9.15
CA GLY A 163 4.98 -21.49 9.24
C GLY A 163 6.07 -20.80 8.40
N ASN A 164 5.71 -19.83 7.55
CA ASN A 164 6.66 -18.95 6.87
C ASN A 164 6.25 -17.50 7.16
N GLN A 165 6.80 -16.91 8.22
CA GLN A 165 6.48 -15.55 8.60
C GLN A 165 7.17 -14.54 7.67
N TYR A 166 6.50 -13.42 7.42
CA TYR A 166 7.05 -12.29 6.71
C TYR A 166 7.92 -11.46 7.66
N THR A 167 9.20 -11.34 7.35
CA THR A 167 10.18 -10.71 8.25
C THR A 167 10.08 -9.19 8.33
N GLY A 168 9.28 -8.54 7.48
CA GLY A 168 9.15 -7.09 7.43
C GLY A 168 8.01 -6.52 8.28
N GLY A 169 7.30 -7.36 9.04
CA GLY A 169 6.16 -6.92 9.83
C GLY A 169 5.31 -8.07 10.34
N GLY A 170 4.01 -7.80 10.46
CA GLY A 170 3.03 -8.71 11.03
C GLY A 170 1.62 -8.24 10.75
N TRP A 171 0.64 -9.12 10.94
CA TRP A 171 -0.77 -8.79 10.75
C TRP A 171 -1.35 -8.06 11.95
N ILE A 172 -2.16 -7.03 11.71
CA ILE A 172 -2.69 -6.15 12.75
C ILE A 172 -4.04 -6.68 13.25
N ARG A 173 -4.12 -6.90 14.57
CA ARG A 173 -5.29 -7.42 15.29
C ARG A 173 -5.73 -6.48 16.41
N ILE A 174 -6.77 -6.89 17.15
CA ILE A 174 -7.21 -6.17 18.36
C ILE A 174 -6.04 -6.15 19.34
N ASN A 175 -5.48 -4.97 19.57
CA ASN A 175 -4.47 -4.69 20.59
C ASN A 175 -3.14 -5.46 20.42
N GLU A 176 -2.87 -6.06 19.26
CA GLU A 176 -1.58 -6.75 19.00
C GLU A 176 -1.21 -6.81 17.51
N ILE A 177 0.09 -6.95 17.24
CA ILE A 177 0.62 -7.40 15.95
C ILE A 177 0.89 -8.89 16.06
N ALA A 178 0.14 -9.70 15.31
CA ALA A 178 0.36 -11.13 15.21
C ALA A 178 1.44 -11.41 14.15
N ASN A 179 2.68 -11.51 14.61
CA ASN A 179 3.85 -11.81 13.77
C ASN A 179 3.83 -13.24 13.19
N ASP A 180 2.92 -14.10 13.64
CA ASP A 180 2.74 -15.48 13.15
C ASP A 180 1.58 -15.65 12.17
N TRP A 181 0.88 -14.55 11.83
CA TRP A 181 -0.30 -14.57 10.94
C TRP A 181 -0.15 -13.61 9.76
N ASP A 182 0.93 -13.69 9.00
CA ASP A 182 1.14 -12.80 7.86
C ASP A 182 0.19 -13.07 6.69
N GLY A 183 -0.57 -12.04 6.31
CA GLY A 183 -1.37 -12.09 5.11
C GLY A 183 -0.48 -12.38 3.90
N GLN A 184 -0.96 -13.18 2.95
CA GLN A 184 -0.27 -13.30 1.67
C GLN A 184 -0.50 -12.04 0.86
N PHE A 185 0.57 -11.28 0.67
CA PHE A 185 0.51 -10.05 -0.10
C PHE A 185 1.67 -9.91 -1.08
N GLN A 186 1.44 -9.10 -2.10
CA GLN A 186 2.46 -8.66 -3.02
C GLN A 186 2.28 -7.17 -3.26
N ALA A 187 3.34 -6.40 -3.06
CA ALA A 187 3.40 -5.01 -3.42
C ALA A 187 4.27 -4.84 -4.67
N THR A 188 3.84 -3.98 -5.59
CA THR A 188 4.63 -3.58 -6.77
C THR A 188 5.12 -2.16 -6.55
N TYR A 189 6.41 -1.94 -6.79
CA TYR A 189 7.05 -0.64 -6.64
C TYR A 189 7.78 -0.23 -7.93
N ILE A 190 7.93 1.08 -8.10
CA ILE A 190 8.94 1.66 -8.99
C ILE A 190 10.03 2.33 -8.14
N PRO A 191 11.31 2.25 -8.56
CA PRO A 191 12.39 2.99 -7.91
C PRO A 191 12.26 4.49 -8.21
N GLU A 192 12.89 5.34 -7.39
CA GLU A 192 12.96 6.77 -7.67
C GLU A 192 13.49 7.06 -9.08
N PRO A 193 12.74 7.84 -9.89
CA PRO A 193 13.21 8.21 -11.23
C PRO A 193 14.53 8.98 -11.12
N ALA A 194 15.61 8.41 -11.67
CA ALA A 194 16.93 9.05 -11.74
C ALA A 194 16.93 10.41 -12.49
N THR A 195 15.81 10.77 -13.12
CA THR A 195 15.58 12.05 -13.78
C THR A 195 15.61 13.25 -12.82
N LEU A 196 15.24 13.10 -11.54
CA LEU A 196 15.35 14.19 -10.55
C LEU A 196 16.81 14.57 -10.29
N SER A 197 17.69 13.58 -10.19
CA SER A 197 19.13 13.79 -9.99
C SER A 197 19.79 14.42 -11.23
N ILE A 198 19.36 14.04 -12.44
CA ILE A 198 19.87 14.60 -13.70
C ILE A 198 19.42 16.06 -13.90
N LEU A 199 18.19 16.42 -13.55
CA LEU A 199 17.72 17.81 -13.62
C LEU A 199 18.40 18.70 -12.59
N GLY A 200 18.66 18.20 -11.38
CA GLY A 200 19.42 18.92 -10.36
C GLY A 200 20.86 19.22 -10.80
N LEU A 201 21.59 18.22 -11.30
CA LEU A 201 22.98 18.38 -11.73
C LEU A 201 23.11 19.10 -13.07
N GLY A 202 22.25 18.78 -14.04
CA GLY A 202 22.20 19.43 -15.35
C GLY A 202 21.80 20.90 -15.26
N GLY A 203 20.82 21.22 -14.41
CA GLY A 203 20.40 22.60 -14.14
C GLY A 203 21.50 23.44 -13.50
N LEU A 204 22.22 22.88 -12.52
CA LEU A 204 23.36 23.56 -11.90
C LEU A 204 24.53 23.79 -12.87
N ALA A 205 24.83 22.81 -13.73
CA ALA A 205 25.85 22.97 -14.77
C ALA A 205 25.50 24.08 -15.77
N LEU A 206 24.22 24.22 -16.14
CA LEU A 206 23.74 25.30 -17.01
C LEU A 206 23.79 26.67 -16.33
N LEU A 207 23.47 26.75 -15.03
CA LEU A 207 23.57 28.00 -14.26
C LEU A 207 25.02 28.46 -14.09
N ARG A 208 25.97 27.53 -13.92
CA ARG A 208 27.40 27.87 -13.80
C ARG A 208 27.99 28.40 -15.11
N ARG A 209 27.51 27.92 -16.27
CA ARG A 209 27.95 28.40 -17.60
C ARG A 209 27.49 29.81 -17.94
N ARG A 210 26.44 30.33 -17.28
CA ARG A 210 25.94 31.69 -17.52
C ARG A 210 26.66 32.78 -16.70
N ARG A 211 27.57 32.39 -15.80
CA ARG A 211 28.34 33.30 -14.94
C ARG A 211 29.85 33.36 -15.25
N ALA A 212 30.33 32.60 -16.23
CA ALA A 212 31.68 32.69 -16.77
C ALA A 212 31.62 33.38 -18.15
#